data_AF-A0A838EB79-F1
#
_entry.id   AF-A0A838EB79-F1
#
_cell.length_a   1.000
_cell.length_b   1.000
_cell.length_c   1.000
_cell.angle_alpha   90.00
_cell.angle_beta   90.00
_cell.angle_gamma   90.00
#
_symmetry.space_group_name_H-M   'P 1'
#
loop_
_entity.id
_entity.type
_entity.pdbx_description
1 polymer ?
#
loop_
_entity_poly.entity_id
_entity_poly.type
_entity_poly.pdbx_seq_one_letter_code
_entity_poly.pdbx_strand_id
1 'polypeptide(L)'
;MSTTPEPDREPSPTEPVDQPEQVPPPDAGPISQPGPKAGPGPEPAPGPGPQDPGPQDPGPQDPGGWGPGGWGPGAQPGAVGPGYGPVGLPQDTRNWALLAHLSALAAFIGIPNFVGPLIVWAVKKDSHPFVAEHSREALNFNLSVLLYVVAAIVVSIVTFGLGLILTVPLAIAAAIGWLIVVVIAGIKASNGEPYRYPLTIRFVS
;
A
#
# COMPACT_ATOMS: atom_id res chain seq x y z
N MET A 1 -45.99 67.20 -8.17
CA MET A 1 -44.68 67.47 -7.54
C MET A 1 -44.64 66.65 -6.27
N SER A 2 -44.13 65.43 -6.36
CA SER A 2 -44.08 64.48 -5.25
C SER A 2 -42.62 64.37 -4.81
N THR A 3 -42.38 64.72 -3.55
CA THR A 3 -41.07 64.76 -2.91
C THR A 3 -40.62 63.35 -2.56
N THR A 4 -39.48 62.92 -3.12
CA THR A 4 -38.75 61.70 -2.75
C THR A 4 -38.28 61.80 -1.29
N PRO A 5 -38.51 60.79 -0.42
CA PRO A 5 -37.88 60.72 0.88
C PRO A 5 -36.46 60.16 0.77
N GLU A 6 -35.52 60.84 1.42
CA GLU A 6 -34.10 60.48 1.59
C GLU A 6 -33.97 59.24 2.50
N PRO A 7 -33.27 58.17 2.08
CA PRO A 7 -33.07 57.00 2.92
C PRO A 7 -31.99 57.25 3.98
N ASP A 8 -32.31 56.80 5.18
CA ASP A 8 -31.58 56.98 6.44
C ASP A 8 -30.09 56.61 6.37
N ARG A 9 -29.26 57.45 6.98
CA ARG A 9 -27.83 57.21 7.20
C ARG A 9 -27.66 56.09 8.22
N GLU A 10 -27.19 54.92 7.78
CA GLU A 10 -26.69 53.89 8.69
C GLU A 10 -25.39 54.37 9.39
N PRO A 11 -25.25 54.15 10.71
CA PRO A 11 -24.04 54.51 11.44
C PRO A 11 -22.85 53.59 11.10
N SER A 12 -21.68 54.22 11.08
CA SER A 12 -20.34 53.65 10.87
C SER A 12 -19.96 52.49 11.83
N PRO A 13 -18.88 51.73 11.51
CA PRO A 13 -18.62 50.37 11.99
C PRO A 13 -18.48 50.23 13.50
N THR A 14 -18.99 49.11 14.01
CA THR A 14 -18.79 48.55 15.34
C THR A 14 -17.33 48.58 15.78
N GLU A 15 -17.07 49.19 16.93
CA GLU A 15 -15.79 49.09 17.65
C GLU A 15 -15.47 47.61 17.97
N PRO A 16 -14.18 47.21 17.94
CA PRO A 16 -13.76 45.91 18.44
C PRO A 16 -13.97 45.86 19.96
N VAL A 17 -14.73 44.86 20.42
CA VAL A 17 -14.86 44.57 21.85
C VAL A 17 -13.48 44.16 22.40
N ASP A 18 -12.97 44.95 23.35
CA ASP A 18 -11.77 44.64 24.14
C ASP A 18 -11.91 43.24 24.76
N GLN A 19 -11.08 42.30 24.28
CA GLN A 19 -10.91 41.01 24.94
C GLN A 19 -10.07 41.22 26.20
N PRO A 20 -10.48 40.68 27.37
CA PRO A 20 -9.65 40.77 28.56
C PRO A 20 -8.34 40.03 28.33
N GLU A 21 -7.25 40.77 28.53
CA GLU A 21 -5.86 40.32 28.46
C GLU A 21 -5.66 39.09 29.36
N GLN A 22 -5.46 37.92 28.76
CA GLN A 22 -5.16 36.70 29.52
C GLN A 22 -3.76 36.82 30.11
N VAL A 23 -3.69 37.05 31.42
CA VAL A 23 -2.44 37.00 32.18
C VAL A 23 -1.89 35.56 32.13
N PRO A 24 -0.69 35.32 31.60
CA PRO A 24 -0.10 33.99 31.62
C PRO A 24 0.22 33.57 33.08
N PRO A 25 0.05 32.29 33.44
CA PRO A 25 0.41 31.81 34.77
C PRO A 25 1.92 31.93 35.03
N PRO A 26 2.35 32.14 36.29
CA PRO A 26 3.76 32.30 36.63
C PRO A 26 4.55 31.01 36.38
N ASP A 27 5.76 31.17 35.82
CA ASP A 27 6.74 30.11 35.58
C ASP A 27 7.03 29.31 36.85
N ALA A 28 6.46 28.10 36.94
CA ALA A 28 6.86 27.11 37.91
C ALA A 28 8.08 26.36 37.36
N GLY A 29 9.28 26.78 37.77
CA GLY A 29 10.51 26.02 37.54
C GLY A 29 10.40 24.58 38.08
N PRO A 30 11.21 23.64 37.56
CA PRO A 30 11.06 22.22 37.87
C PRO A 30 11.35 21.94 39.35
N ILE A 31 10.34 21.44 40.06
CA ILE A 31 10.44 20.93 41.43
C ILE A 31 11.24 19.62 41.38
N SER A 32 12.46 19.63 41.93
CA SER A 32 13.30 18.44 42.08
C SER A 32 12.74 17.57 43.21
N GLN A 33 12.17 16.41 42.87
CA GLN A 33 11.80 15.39 43.87
C GLN A 33 13.03 14.57 44.28
N PRO A 34 13.27 14.32 45.59
CA PRO A 34 14.26 13.33 46.01
C PRO A 34 13.73 11.92 45.70
N GLY A 35 14.49 11.15 44.92
CA GLY A 35 14.15 9.76 44.58
C GLY A 35 14.18 8.81 45.78
N PRO A 36 13.48 7.67 45.73
CA PRO A 36 13.48 6.67 46.79
C PRO A 36 14.85 5.98 46.94
N LYS A 37 15.29 5.78 48.18
CA LYS A 37 16.53 5.05 48.51
C LYS A 37 16.44 3.60 48.04
N ALA A 38 17.37 3.19 47.16
CA ALA A 38 17.50 1.82 46.71
C ALA A 38 17.92 0.88 47.87
N GLY A 39 17.22 -0.25 48.02
CA GLY A 39 17.67 -1.36 48.85
C GLY A 39 18.86 -2.10 48.21
N PRO A 40 19.55 -3.00 48.94
CA PRO A 40 20.67 -3.76 48.38
C PRO A 40 20.17 -4.70 47.27
N GLY A 41 20.74 -4.59 46.08
CA GLY A 41 20.41 -5.45 44.94
C GLY A 41 21.00 -6.86 45.07
N PRO A 42 20.44 -7.86 44.35
CA PRO A 42 21.00 -9.20 44.29
C PRO A 42 22.33 -9.24 43.53
N GLU A 43 23.24 -10.12 43.97
CA GLU A 43 24.59 -10.32 43.42
C GLU A 43 24.58 -10.69 41.91
N PRO A 44 25.56 -10.22 41.11
CA PRO A 44 25.67 -10.58 39.69
C PRO A 44 26.15 -12.03 39.52
N ALA A 45 25.53 -12.76 38.59
CA ALA A 45 26.00 -14.08 38.16
C ALA A 45 27.32 -13.98 37.35
N PRO A 46 28.18 -15.02 37.33
CA PRO A 46 29.44 -15.01 36.59
C PRO A 46 29.20 -14.91 35.08
N GLY A 47 29.92 -14.00 34.41
CA GLY A 47 29.80 -13.76 32.96
C GLY A 47 30.40 -14.88 32.10
N PRO A 48 29.97 -15.03 30.83
CA PRO A 48 30.56 -15.98 29.90
C PRO A 48 31.95 -15.52 29.46
N GLY A 49 32.90 -16.46 29.37
CA GLY A 49 34.28 -16.19 28.96
C GLY A 49 34.42 -15.71 27.51
N PRO A 50 35.60 -15.20 27.10
CA PRO A 50 35.81 -14.62 25.78
C PRO A 50 35.64 -15.66 24.67
N GLN A 51 34.82 -15.34 23.66
CA GLN A 51 34.68 -16.12 22.43
C GLN A 51 35.51 -15.45 21.33
N ASP A 52 36.43 -16.21 20.73
CA ASP A 52 37.34 -15.75 19.69
C ASP A 52 36.65 -15.78 18.31
N PRO A 53 36.55 -14.68 17.54
CA PRO A 53 35.90 -14.69 16.24
C PRO A 53 36.86 -15.19 15.15
N GLY A 54 36.57 -16.36 14.59
CA GLY A 54 37.27 -16.87 13.41
C GLY A 54 36.96 -16.06 12.13
N PRO A 55 37.78 -16.18 11.06
CA PRO A 55 37.67 -15.35 9.86
C PRO A 55 36.39 -15.67 9.07
N GLN A 56 35.63 -14.63 8.70
CA GLN A 56 34.45 -14.74 7.83
C GLN A 56 34.88 -14.55 6.36
N ASP A 57 34.65 -15.55 5.53
CA ASP A 57 34.94 -15.52 4.10
C ASP A 57 33.72 -14.93 3.34
N PRO A 58 33.85 -13.86 2.54
CA PRO A 58 32.71 -13.30 1.80
C PRO A 58 32.46 -14.14 0.54
N GLY A 59 31.41 -14.96 0.57
CA GLY A 59 30.96 -15.72 -0.61
C GLY A 59 30.49 -14.81 -1.76
N PRO A 60 30.38 -15.36 -2.99
CA PRO A 60 30.12 -14.58 -4.20
C PRO A 60 28.76 -13.89 -4.16
N GLN A 61 28.73 -12.58 -4.43
CA GLN A 61 27.51 -11.82 -4.62
C GLN A 61 26.96 -12.13 -6.01
N ASP A 62 25.84 -12.85 -6.07
CA ASP A 62 25.14 -13.16 -7.32
C ASP A 62 24.21 -11.99 -7.71
N PRO A 63 24.50 -11.24 -8.79
CA PRO A 63 23.75 -10.04 -9.14
C PRO A 63 22.59 -10.42 -10.07
N GLY A 64 21.45 -10.76 -9.48
CA GLY A 64 20.18 -10.83 -10.21
C GLY A 64 19.56 -12.22 -10.21
N GLY A 65 18.51 -12.36 -9.41
CA GLY A 65 17.76 -13.60 -9.34
C GLY A 65 16.38 -13.43 -8.73
N TRP A 66 15.59 -12.45 -9.21
CA TRP A 66 14.16 -12.39 -8.90
C TRP A 66 13.42 -13.42 -9.77
N GLY A 67 13.65 -14.70 -9.46
CA GLY A 67 13.07 -15.82 -10.18
C GLY A 67 11.58 -16.07 -9.83
N PRO A 68 10.81 -16.63 -10.77
CA PRO A 68 9.40 -16.97 -10.56
C PRO A 68 9.28 -18.32 -9.83
N GLY A 69 9.57 -18.34 -8.52
CA GLY A 69 9.50 -19.58 -7.72
C GLY A 69 9.83 -19.47 -6.23
N GLY A 70 10.00 -18.27 -5.67
CA GLY A 70 10.60 -18.06 -4.34
C GLY A 70 9.80 -18.46 -3.09
N TRP A 71 8.78 -19.32 -3.17
CA TRP A 71 8.07 -19.80 -1.98
C TRP A 71 7.81 -21.31 -2.06
N GLY A 72 8.83 -22.10 -1.72
CA GLY A 72 8.68 -23.53 -1.43
C GLY A 72 8.31 -23.76 0.04
N PRO A 73 7.68 -24.89 0.39
CA PRO A 73 7.39 -25.26 1.78
C PRO A 73 8.72 -25.53 2.52
N GLY A 74 9.21 -24.52 3.22
CA GLY A 74 10.53 -24.52 3.85
C GLY A 74 11.32 -23.22 3.69
N ALA A 75 10.82 -22.23 2.93
CA ALA A 75 11.44 -20.91 2.88
C ALA A 75 11.29 -20.20 4.24
N GLN A 76 12.38 -20.20 5.01
CA GLN A 76 12.53 -19.33 6.19
C GLN A 76 12.22 -17.87 5.79
N PRO A 77 11.54 -17.08 6.65
CA PRO A 77 11.33 -15.66 6.42
C PRO A 77 12.68 -14.93 6.43
N GLY A 78 13.35 -14.92 5.28
CA GLY A 78 14.66 -14.33 5.09
C GLY A 78 14.54 -12.85 4.80
N ALA A 79 14.71 -12.05 5.85
CA ALA A 79 15.12 -10.65 5.84
C ALA A 79 14.36 -9.71 4.87
N VAL A 80 13.11 -9.43 5.24
CA VAL A 80 12.56 -8.08 5.00
C VAL A 80 13.56 -7.07 5.55
N GLY A 81 14.04 -6.14 4.72
CA GLY A 81 14.81 -5.00 5.18
C GLY A 81 14.08 -4.31 6.34
N PRO A 82 14.81 -3.73 7.31
CA PRO A 82 14.22 -3.29 8.57
C PRO A 82 13.17 -2.20 8.31
N GLY A 83 11.88 -2.52 8.47
CA GLY A 83 10.81 -1.51 8.51
C GLY A 83 9.42 -1.90 7.98
N TYR A 84 9.26 -2.95 7.19
CA TYR A 84 8.00 -3.21 6.45
C TYR A 84 7.04 -4.20 7.13
N GLY A 85 6.88 -4.10 8.46
CA GLY A 85 5.89 -4.89 9.20
C GLY A 85 4.46 -4.29 9.14
N PRO A 86 3.41 -5.07 9.45
CA PRO A 86 1.98 -4.71 9.26
C PRO A 86 1.43 -3.50 10.03
N VAL A 87 2.27 -2.65 10.66
CA VAL A 87 1.82 -1.47 11.42
C VAL A 87 2.72 -0.22 11.17
N GLY A 88 3.67 -0.28 10.23
CA GLY A 88 4.69 0.78 10.05
C GLY A 88 4.67 1.56 8.72
N LEU A 89 3.82 1.19 7.76
CA LEU A 89 3.88 1.78 6.42
C LEU A 89 3.26 3.19 6.35
N PRO A 90 3.95 4.18 5.75
CA PRO A 90 3.37 5.48 5.44
C PRO A 90 2.05 5.37 4.68
N GLN A 91 1.07 6.22 5.01
CA GLN A 91 -0.27 6.16 4.43
C GLN A 91 -0.27 6.40 2.92
N ASP A 92 0.60 7.28 2.42
CA ASP A 92 0.80 7.53 1.00
C ASP A 92 1.24 6.24 0.26
N THR A 93 2.16 5.47 0.84
CA THR A 93 2.65 4.21 0.29
C THR A 93 1.51 3.18 0.18
N ARG A 94 0.67 3.08 1.21
CA ARG A 94 -0.52 2.21 1.19
C ARG A 94 -1.55 2.67 0.17
N ASN A 95 -1.78 3.98 0.05
CA ASN A 95 -2.71 4.54 -0.94
C ASN A 95 -2.24 4.25 -2.37
N TRP A 96 -0.95 4.39 -2.66
CA TRP A 96 -0.39 4.04 -3.97
C TRP A 96 -0.50 2.54 -4.29
N ALA A 97 -0.27 1.67 -3.29
CA ALA A 97 -0.47 0.24 -3.45
C ALA A 97 -1.95 -0.14 -3.67
N LEU A 98 -2.87 0.50 -2.94
CA LEU A 98 -4.31 0.36 -3.14
C LEU A 98 -4.72 0.80 -4.56
N LEU A 99 -4.24 1.96 -4.99
CA LEU A 99 -4.49 2.50 -6.33
C LEU A 99 -4.00 1.55 -7.43
N ALA A 100 -2.88 0.85 -7.21
CA ALA A 100 -2.38 -0.13 -8.15
C ALA A 100 -3.42 -1.23 -8.46
N HIS A 101 -4.16 -1.71 -7.46
CA HIS A 101 -5.22 -2.72 -7.66
C HIS A 101 -6.51 -2.09 -8.19
N LEU A 102 -6.99 -1.03 -7.52
CA LEU A 102 -8.30 -0.44 -7.85
C LEU A 102 -8.33 0.26 -9.21
N SER A 103 -7.18 0.71 -9.71
CA SER A 103 -7.09 1.31 -11.04
C SER A 103 -7.46 0.34 -12.17
N ALA A 104 -7.43 -0.98 -11.92
CA ALA A 104 -7.92 -1.97 -12.87
C ALA A 104 -9.44 -1.89 -13.12
N LEU A 105 -10.20 -1.31 -12.18
CA LEU A 105 -11.64 -1.10 -12.30
C LEU A 105 -12.01 -0.03 -13.33
N ALA A 106 -11.03 0.74 -13.83
CA ALA A 106 -11.22 1.63 -14.98
C ALA A 106 -11.69 0.88 -16.24
N ALA A 107 -11.58 -0.45 -16.26
CA ALA A 107 -12.21 -1.32 -17.26
C ALA A 107 -13.72 -1.08 -17.43
N PHE A 108 -14.44 -0.71 -16.37
CA PHE A 108 -15.87 -0.43 -16.46
C PHE A 108 -16.22 0.80 -17.30
N ILE A 109 -15.25 1.70 -17.51
CA ILE A 109 -15.40 2.88 -18.36
C ILE A 109 -14.62 2.77 -19.67
N GLY A 110 -14.20 1.55 -20.05
CA GLY A 110 -13.55 1.27 -21.33
C GLY A 110 -12.02 1.40 -21.36
N ILE A 111 -11.37 1.62 -20.21
CA ILE A 111 -9.91 1.63 -20.13
C ILE A 111 -9.40 0.21 -19.86
N PRO A 112 -8.47 -0.36 -20.65
CA PRO A 112 -7.99 -1.72 -20.40
C PRO A 112 -7.47 -1.91 -18.97
N ASN A 113 -7.87 -3.00 -18.31
CA ASN A 113 -7.67 -3.26 -16.88
C ASN A 113 -6.21 -3.22 -16.40
N PHE A 114 -5.24 -3.42 -17.29
CA PHE A 114 -3.81 -3.40 -16.97
C PHE A 114 -3.19 -2.00 -17.04
N VAL A 115 -3.85 -1.01 -17.65
CA VAL A 115 -3.30 0.34 -17.88
C VAL A 115 -3.05 1.06 -16.56
N GLY A 116 -4.01 1.03 -15.65
CA GLY A 116 -3.87 1.62 -14.31
C GLY A 116 -2.68 1.06 -13.53
N PRO A 117 -2.61 -0.27 -13.32
CA PRO A 117 -1.46 -0.92 -12.70
C PRO A 117 -0.13 -0.62 -13.39
N LEU A 118 -0.11 -0.57 -14.72
CA LEU A 118 1.09 -0.25 -15.51
C LEU A 118 1.60 1.15 -15.22
N ILE A 119 0.70 2.14 -15.17
CA ILE A 119 1.07 3.53 -14.84
C ILE A 119 1.64 3.61 -13.43
N VAL A 120 0.97 2.99 -12.45
CA VAL A 120 1.45 3.00 -11.06
C VAL A 120 2.82 2.34 -10.96
N TRP A 121 3.02 1.19 -11.62
CA TRP A 121 4.31 0.51 -11.66
C TRP A 121 5.38 1.41 -12.29
N ALA A 122 5.12 2.00 -13.46
CA ALA A 122 6.09 2.85 -14.15
C ALA A 122 6.52 4.08 -13.32
N VAL A 123 5.58 4.68 -12.57
CA VAL A 123 5.83 5.89 -11.77
C VAL A 123 6.49 5.58 -10.42
N LYS A 124 6.13 4.47 -9.78
CA LYS A 124 6.51 4.19 -8.38
C LYS A 124 7.54 3.08 -8.20
N LYS A 125 7.90 2.34 -9.26
CA LYS A 125 8.81 1.18 -9.17
C LYS A 125 10.15 1.47 -8.51
N ASP A 126 10.73 2.66 -8.73
CA ASP A 126 12.07 2.98 -8.25
C ASP A 126 12.07 3.67 -6.87
N SER A 127 10.90 4.14 -6.40
CA SER A 127 10.79 4.95 -5.17
C SER A 127 10.15 4.21 -3.99
N HIS A 128 9.22 3.29 -4.24
CA HIS A 128 8.51 2.58 -3.16
C HIS A 128 8.47 1.07 -3.46
N PRO A 129 9.37 0.25 -2.86
CA PRO A 129 9.43 -1.20 -3.13
C PRO A 129 8.10 -1.93 -2.90
N PHE A 130 7.36 -1.55 -1.84
CA PHE A 130 6.04 -2.12 -1.55
C PHE A 130 5.01 -1.82 -2.66
N VAL A 131 4.96 -0.57 -3.15
CA VAL A 131 4.08 -0.19 -4.27
C VAL A 131 4.53 -0.88 -5.55
N ALA A 132 5.84 -0.96 -5.79
CA ALA A 132 6.41 -1.65 -6.94
C ALA A 132 5.96 -3.12 -6.99
N GLU A 133 5.98 -3.81 -5.85
CA GLU A 133 5.51 -5.20 -5.76
C GLU A 133 4.01 -5.32 -6.03
N HIS A 134 3.17 -4.51 -5.38
CA HIS A 134 1.73 -4.56 -5.58
C HIS A 134 1.31 -4.18 -7.01
N SER A 135 1.95 -3.18 -7.60
CA SER A 135 1.68 -2.75 -8.97
C SER A 135 2.17 -3.75 -10.01
N ARG A 136 3.35 -4.36 -9.82
CA ARG A 136 3.82 -5.45 -10.66
C ARG A 136 2.89 -6.66 -10.58
N GLU A 137 2.42 -7.02 -9.39
CA GLU A 137 1.51 -8.15 -9.22
C GLU A 137 0.15 -7.87 -9.88
N ALA A 138 -0.44 -6.69 -9.63
CA ALA A 138 -1.68 -6.26 -10.27
C ALA A 138 -1.55 -6.22 -11.80
N LEU A 139 -0.42 -5.73 -12.32
CA LEU A 139 -0.13 -5.69 -13.74
C LEU A 139 -0.07 -7.10 -14.35
N ASN A 140 0.71 -8.00 -13.74
CA ASN A 140 0.84 -9.38 -14.19
C ASN A 140 -0.51 -10.11 -14.19
N PHE A 141 -1.32 -9.94 -13.13
CA PHE A 141 -2.64 -10.55 -13.04
C PHE A 141 -3.58 -10.05 -14.15
N ASN A 142 -3.67 -8.73 -14.34
CA ASN A 142 -4.53 -8.16 -15.37
C ASN A 142 -4.08 -8.56 -16.79
N LEU A 143 -2.78 -8.70 -17.02
CA LEU A 143 -2.25 -9.20 -18.29
C LEU A 143 -2.55 -10.70 -18.49
N SER A 144 -2.57 -11.49 -17.41
CA SER A 144 -2.99 -12.89 -17.43
C SER A 144 -4.46 -13.01 -17.81
N VAL A 145 -5.32 -12.19 -17.19
CA VAL A 145 -6.76 -12.13 -17.48
C VAL A 145 -7.01 -11.72 -18.93
N LEU A 146 -6.27 -10.74 -19.45
CA LEU A 146 -6.33 -10.37 -20.87
C LEU A 146 -6.02 -11.57 -21.77
N LEU A 147 -4.95 -12.33 -21.45
CA LEU A 147 -4.59 -13.52 -22.19
C LEU A 147 -5.67 -14.61 -22.15
N TYR A 148 -6.32 -14.81 -21.00
CA TYR A 148 -7.43 -15.75 -20.86
C TYR A 148 -8.65 -15.33 -21.70
N VAL A 149 -8.95 -14.04 -21.75
CA VAL A 149 -10.01 -13.49 -22.61
C VAL A 149 -9.68 -13.69 -24.09
N VAL A 150 -8.44 -13.41 -24.50
CA VAL A 150 -7.99 -13.64 -25.89
C VAL A 150 -8.11 -15.12 -26.26
N ALA A 151 -7.69 -16.03 -25.37
CA ALA A 151 -7.82 -17.47 -25.60
C ALA A 151 -9.30 -17.90 -25.75
N ALA A 152 -10.19 -17.37 -24.91
CA ALA A 152 -11.63 -17.64 -25.01
C ALA A 152 -12.24 -17.15 -26.33
N ILE A 153 -11.80 -15.98 -26.83
CA ILE A 153 -12.23 -15.45 -28.13
C ILE A 153 -11.73 -16.35 -29.26
N VAL A 154 -10.46 -16.77 -29.24
CA VAL A 154 -9.89 -17.68 -30.25
C VAL A 154 -10.65 -19.00 -30.29
N VAL A 155 -10.93 -19.62 -29.14
CA VAL A 155 -11.75 -20.84 -29.07
C VAL A 155 -13.12 -20.63 -29.69
N SER A 156 -13.75 -19.49 -29.40
CA SER A 156 -15.08 -19.16 -29.94
C SER A 156 -15.06 -18.99 -31.47
N ILE A 157 -14.00 -18.37 -32.03
CA ILE A 157 -13.84 -18.20 -33.48
C ILE A 157 -13.56 -19.54 -34.18
N VAL A 158 -12.61 -20.32 -33.66
CA VAL A 158 -12.18 -21.60 -34.27
C VAL A 158 -13.32 -22.62 -34.31
N THR A 159 -14.22 -22.57 -33.34
CA THR A 159 -15.40 -23.45 -33.26
C THR A 159 -16.63 -22.87 -33.95
N PHE A 160 -16.47 -21.83 -34.79
CA PHE A 160 -17.56 -21.14 -35.49
C PHE A 160 -18.70 -20.69 -34.56
N GLY A 161 -18.35 -20.24 -33.36
CA GLY A 161 -19.29 -19.74 -32.35
C GLY A 161 -19.82 -20.80 -31.38
N LEU A 162 -19.65 -22.11 -31.64
CA LEU A 162 -20.13 -23.15 -30.73
C LEU A 162 -19.44 -23.06 -29.35
N GLY A 163 -18.17 -22.63 -29.33
CA GLY A 163 -17.40 -22.40 -28.11
C GLY A 163 -18.01 -21.35 -27.18
N LEU A 164 -18.88 -20.45 -27.67
CA LEU A 164 -19.58 -19.46 -26.84
C LEU A 164 -20.41 -20.09 -25.72
N ILE A 165 -20.95 -21.30 -25.94
CA ILE A 165 -21.70 -22.04 -24.93
C ILE A 165 -20.84 -22.32 -23.68
N LEU A 166 -19.53 -22.54 -23.87
CA LEU A 166 -18.58 -22.77 -22.79
C LEU A 166 -17.94 -21.47 -22.31
N THR A 167 -17.53 -20.60 -23.24
CA THR A 167 -16.71 -19.43 -22.93
C THR A 167 -17.51 -18.30 -22.28
N VAL A 168 -18.78 -18.11 -22.61
CA VAL A 168 -19.64 -17.09 -21.98
C VAL A 168 -19.86 -17.34 -20.48
N PRO A 169 -20.35 -18.51 -20.02
CA PRO A 169 -20.53 -18.74 -18.59
C PRO A 169 -19.20 -18.71 -17.83
N LEU A 170 -18.12 -19.23 -18.43
CA LEU A 170 -16.79 -19.15 -17.85
C LEU A 170 -16.29 -17.70 -17.74
N ALA A 171 -16.53 -16.86 -18.75
CA ALA A 171 -16.16 -15.44 -18.74
C ALA A 171 -16.91 -14.68 -17.65
N ILE A 172 -18.21 -14.96 -17.43
CA ILE A 172 -18.99 -14.37 -16.34
C ILE A 172 -18.39 -14.76 -14.99
N ALA A 173 -18.12 -16.05 -14.77
CA ALA A 173 -17.50 -16.54 -13.53
C ALA A 173 -16.11 -15.92 -13.32
N ALA A 174 -15.30 -15.81 -14.38
CA ALA A 174 -13.99 -15.19 -14.33
C ALA A 174 -14.07 -13.68 -14.05
N ALA A 175 -15.05 -12.95 -14.58
CA ALA A 175 -15.24 -11.53 -14.31
C ALA A 175 -15.60 -11.28 -12.83
N ILE A 176 -16.46 -12.12 -12.26
CA ILE A 176 -16.79 -12.08 -10.82
C ILE A 176 -15.56 -12.41 -9.98
N GLY A 177 -14.85 -13.50 -10.32
CA GLY A 177 -13.62 -13.90 -9.65
C GLY A 177 -12.55 -12.82 -9.68
N TRP A 178 -12.34 -12.20 -10.85
CA TRP A 178 -11.43 -11.07 -11.05
C TRP A 178 -11.77 -9.90 -10.13
N LEU A 179 -13.04 -9.49 -10.09
CA LEU A 179 -13.48 -8.38 -9.24
C LEU A 179 -13.21 -8.68 -7.75
N ILE A 180 -13.54 -9.88 -7.30
CA ILE A 180 -13.32 -10.31 -5.91
C ILE A 180 -11.84 -10.23 -5.55
N VAL A 181 -10.95 -10.81 -6.36
CA VAL A 181 -9.51 -10.82 -6.05
C VAL A 181 -8.88 -9.44 -6.12
N VAL A 182 -9.33 -8.57 -7.03
CA VAL A 182 -8.89 -7.16 -7.10
C VAL A 182 -9.27 -6.39 -5.84
N VAL A 183 -10.51 -6.57 -5.35
CA VAL A 183 -10.96 -5.92 -4.10
C VAL A 183 -10.20 -6.47 -2.90
N ILE A 184 -10.01 -7.78 -2.79
CA ILE A 184 -9.22 -8.38 -1.70
C ILE A 184 -7.78 -7.85 -1.73
N ALA A 185 -7.15 -7.79 -2.91
CA ALA A 185 -5.81 -7.25 -3.07
C ALA A 185 -5.73 -5.79 -2.62
N GLY A 186 -6.74 -4.99 -2.97
CA GLY A 186 -6.87 -3.61 -2.51
C GLY A 186 -6.98 -3.51 -0.99
N ILE A 187 -7.83 -4.32 -0.36
CA ILE A 187 -7.96 -4.37 1.12
C ILE A 187 -6.63 -4.74 1.75
N LYS A 188 -5.94 -5.78 1.27
CA LYS A 188 -4.63 -6.18 1.78
C LYS A 188 -3.59 -5.07 1.62
N ALA A 189 -3.53 -4.42 0.45
CA ALA A 189 -2.65 -3.28 0.22
C ALA A 189 -2.94 -2.12 1.19
N SER A 190 -4.22 -1.85 1.49
CA SER A 190 -4.61 -0.83 2.46
C SER A 190 -4.19 -1.15 3.89
N ASN A 191 -4.13 -2.44 4.26
CA ASN A 191 -3.60 -2.91 5.54
C ASN A 191 -2.05 -2.94 5.56
N GLY A 192 -1.39 -2.67 4.43
CA GLY A 192 0.06 -2.84 4.33
C GLY A 192 0.50 -4.30 4.21
N GLU A 193 -0.41 -5.21 3.85
CA GLU A 193 -0.13 -6.62 3.66
C GLU A 193 0.20 -6.93 2.21
N PRO A 194 1.25 -7.74 1.94
CA PRO A 194 1.53 -8.20 0.58
C PRO A 194 0.39 -9.09 0.06
N TYR A 195 0.14 -9.02 -1.24
CA TYR A 195 -0.87 -9.86 -1.90
C TYR A 195 -0.31 -10.46 -3.18
N ARG A 196 -0.61 -11.75 -3.40
CA ARG A 196 -0.31 -12.49 -4.62
C ARG A 196 -1.60 -12.98 -5.23
N TYR A 197 -1.76 -12.72 -6.52
CA TYR A 197 -2.97 -13.11 -7.22
C TYR A 197 -2.89 -14.60 -7.60
N PRO A 198 -3.97 -15.38 -7.39
CA PRO A 198 -4.04 -16.73 -7.92
C PRO A 198 -4.06 -16.68 -9.46
N LEU A 199 -3.62 -17.76 -10.10
CA LEU A 199 -3.67 -17.92 -11.57
C LEU A 199 -2.98 -16.76 -12.34
N THR A 200 -1.86 -16.27 -11.82
CA THR A 200 -1.10 -15.17 -12.43
C THR A 200 0.14 -15.68 -13.12
N ILE A 201 0.31 -15.28 -14.38
CA ILE A 201 1.52 -15.47 -15.17
C ILE A 201 2.43 -14.26 -14.92
N ARG A 202 3.72 -14.51 -14.63
CA ARG A 202 4.70 -13.44 -14.33
C ARG A 202 5.36 -12.96 -15.62
N PHE A 203 4.89 -11.85 -16.16
CA PHE A 203 5.48 -11.20 -17.34
C PHE A 203 6.59 -10.23 -16.95
N VAL A 204 6.37 -9.49 -15.87
CA VAL A 204 7.34 -8.57 -15.28
C VAL A 204 7.88 -9.19 -14.00
N SER A 205 9.20 -9.36 -13.95
CA SER A 205 9.98 -9.88 -12.81
C SER A 205 10.74 -8.79 -12.10
#